data_AF-A0AAE3ZRN8-F1
#
_entry.id   AF-A0AAE3ZRN8-F1
#
_cell.length_a   1.000
_cell.length_b   1.000
_cell.length_c   1.000
_cell.angle_alpha   90.00
_cell.angle_beta   90.00
_cell.angle_gamma   90.00
#
_symmetry.space_group_name_H-M   'P 1'
#
loop_
_entity.id
_entity.type
_entity.pdbx_description
1 polymer ?
#
loop_
_entity_poly.entity_id
_entity_poly.type
_entity_poly.pdbx_seq_one_letter_code
_entity_poly.pdbx_strand_id
1 'polypeptide(L)'
;MAEWQNRLLDPIYPVVFVDAVSVKLWDGQVANRSICLTLAVTVDGHRDILGMRAGDGGKGAKHWLHVLTELKSGGVADMLMLVCDGLQGLPQAGEAV
;
A
#
# COMPACT_ATOMS: atom_id res chain seq x y z
N MET A 1 -9.80 3.79 13.71
CA MET A 1 -8.62 3.69 12.82
C MET A 1 -8.01 2.29 12.85
N ALA A 2 -7.60 1.78 14.01
CA ALA A 2 -7.01 0.43 14.09
C ALA A 2 -7.92 -0.68 13.54
N GLU A 3 -9.22 -0.64 13.84
CA GLU A 3 -10.18 -1.63 13.35
C GLU A 3 -10.27 -1.71 11.83
N TRP A 4 -10.29 -0.55 11.16
CA TRP A 4 -10.29 -0.49 9.69
C TRP A 4 -8.95 -0.94 9.09
N GLN A 5 -7.82 -0.58 9.72
CA GLN A 5 -6.50 -1.00 9.24
C GLN A 5 -6.23 -2.51 9.42
N ASN A 6 -6.88 -3.14 10.40
CA ASN A 6 -6.70 -4.56 10.75
C ASN A 6 -7.88 -5.44 10.30
N ARG A 7 -8.80 -4.90 9.48
CA ARG A 7 -9.92 -5.68 8.96
C ARG A 7 -9.41 -6.78 8.02
N LEU A 8 -10.15 -7.87 7.94
CA LEU A 8 -9.92 -8.87 6.91
C LEU A 8 -10.25 -8.27 5.54
N LEU A 9 -9.36 -8.52 4.59
CA LEU A 9 -9.49 -8.12 3.19
C LEU A 9 -9.99 -9.30 2.36
N ASP A 10 -10.54 -9.00 1.19
CA ASP A 10 -10.96 -10.03 0.26
C ASP A 10 -9.74 -10.78 -0.30
N PRO A 11 -9.89 -12.07 -0.62
CA PRO A 11 -8.76 -12.88 -1.09
C PRO A 11 -8.27 -12.47 -2.48
N ILE A 12 -9.10 -11.85 -3.32
CA ILE A 12 -8.76 -11.55 -4.72
C ILE A 12 -9.10 -10.10 -5.03
N TYR A 13 -8.11 -9.36 -5.51
CA TYR A 13 -8.29 -8.01 -6.04
C TYR A 13 -7.77 -7.93 -7.50
N PRO A 14 -8.66 -7.73 -8.49
CA PRO A 14 -8.25 -7.62 -9.89
C PRO A 14 -7.25 -6.50 -10.19
N VAL A 15 -7.40 -5.35 -9.52
CA VAL A 15 -6.50 -4.21 -9.72
C VAL A 15 -6.18 -3.58 -8.37
N VAL A 16 -4.89 -3.41 -8.10
CA VAL A 16 -4.37 -2.71 -6.93
C VAL A 16 -3.52 -1.54 -7.39
N PHE A 17 -3.84 -0.35 -6.89
CA PHE A 17 -3.11 0.89 -7.08
C PHE A 17 -2.34 1.21 -5.81
N VAL A 18 -1.06 1.51 -6.00
CA VAL A 18 -0.17 1.95 -4.93
C VAL A 18 0.37 3.31 -5.31
N ASP A 19 0.12 4.28 -4.45
CA ASP A 19 0.57 5.66 -4.61
C ASP A 19 1.18 6.16 -3.29
N ALA A 20 2.09 7.11 -3.36
CA ALA A 20 2.62 7.77 -2.18
C ALA A 20 2.64 9.29 -2.34
N VAL A 21 1.94 9.98 -1.46
CA VAL A 21 1.93 11.45 -1.41
C VAL A 21 2.94 11.94 -0.37
N SER A 22 3.77 12.91 -0.74
CA SER A 22 4.70 13.56 0.19
C SER A 22 3.99 14.69 0.93
N VAL A 23 3.89 14.59 2.26
CA VAL A 23 3.24 15.58 3.11
C VAL A 23 4.25 16.11 4.11
N LYS A 24 4.24 17.43 4.34
CA LYS A 24 4.98 18.05 5.45
C LYS A 24 4.21 17.79 6.73
N LEU A 25 4.78 16.97 7.61
CA LEU A 25 4.23 16.68 8.92
C LEU A 25 5.11 17.33 9.99
N TRP A 26 4.48 17.71 11.10
CA TRP A 26 5.18 18.21 12.27
C TRP A 26 5.21 17.12 13.34
N ASP A 27 6.41 16.72 13.73
CA ASP A 27 6.65 15.70 14.77
C ASP A 27 7.91 16.12 15.55
N GLY A 28 7.79 17.23 16.30
CA GLY A 28 8.92 17.93 16.93
C GLY A 28 9.73 18.83 15.98
N GLN A 29 9.87 18.43 14.71
CA GLN A 29 10.38 19.27 13.62
C GLN A 29 9.54 19.05 12.36
N VAL A 30 9.45 20.07 11.48
CA VAL A 30 8.79 19.90 10.18
C VAL A 30 9.66 19.01 9.30
N ALA A 31 9.14 17.85 8.92
CA ALA A 31 9.79 16.91 8.02
C ALA A 31 8.83 16.48 6.90
N ASN A 32 9.39 16.20 5.72
CA ASN A 32 8.63 15.55 4.66
C ASN A 32 8.50 14.07 5.00
N ARG A 33 7.27 13.58 5.11
CA ARG A 33 6.94 12.16 5.26
C ARG A 33 6.11 11.72 4.06
N SER A 34 6.33 10.49 3.60
CA SER A 34 5.54 9.91 2.52
C SER A 34 4.35 9.15 3.13
N ILE A 35 3.13 9.48 2.73
CA ILE A 35 1.95 8.68 3.07
C ILE A 35 1.66 7.80 1.86
N CYS A 36 1.85 6.50 2.02
CA CYS A 36 1.47 5.47 1.06
C CYS A 36 -0.03 5.19 1.20
N LEU A 37 -0.72 5.14 0.06
CA LEU A 37 -2.11 4.74 -0.07
C LEU A 37 -2.18 3.50 -0.95
N THR A 38 -2.90 2.49 -0.47
CA THR A 38 -3.24 1.30 -1.25
C THR A 38 -4.74 1.32 -1.53
N LEU A 39 -5.10 1.44 -2.80
CA LEU A 39 -6.46 1.40 -3.30
C LEU A 39 -6.62 0.18 -4.19
N ALA A 40 -7.72 -0.55 -4.09
CA ALA A 40 -8.02 -1.66 -4.97
C ALA A 40 -9.41 -1.56 -5.56
N VAL A 41 -9.63 -2.35 -6.61
CA VAL A 41 -10.95 -2.62 -7.18
C VAL A 41 -11.30 -4.05 -6.80
N THR A 42 -12.46 -4.26 -6.19
CA THR A 42 -13.00 -5.60 -5.87
C THR A 42 -13.44 -6.32 -7.13
N VAL A 43 -13.67 -7.63 -7.04
CA VAL A 43 -14.24 -8.43 -8.13
C VAL A 43 -15.60 -7.92 -8.62
N ASP A 44 -16.37 -7.28 -7.75
CA ASP A 44 -17.65 -6.66 -8.10
C ASP A 44 -17.51 -5.27 -8.75
N GLY A 45 -16.27 -4.79 -8.92
CA GLY A 45 -15.98 -3.49 -9.55
C GLY A 45 -16.07 -2.29 -8.60
N HIS A 46 -16.18 -2.52 -7.29
CA HIS A 46 -16.18 -1.44 -6.30
C HIS A 46 -14.75 -1.03 -5.93
N ARG A 47 -14.55 0.27 -5.67
CA ARG A 47 -13.28 0.79 -5.16
C ARG A 47 -13.23 0.59 -3.65
N ASP A 48 -12.16 0.00 -3.17
CA ASP A 48 -11.90 -0.20 -1.74
C ASP A 48 -10.51 0.29 -1.36
N ILE A 49 -10.40 0.97 -0.22
CA ILE A 49 -9.11 1.44 0.29
C ILE A 49 -8.58 0.34 1.22
N LEU A 50 -7.53 -0.35 0.81
CA LEU A 50 -6.99 -1.48 1.58
C LEU A 50 -6.15 -1.00 2.77
N GLY A 51 -5.52 0.18 2.64
CA GLY A 51 -4.72 0.72 3.72
C GLY A 51 -4.09 2.07 3.41
N MET A 52 -3.65 2.73 4.48
CA MET A 52 -2.84 3.94 4.42
C MET A 52 -1.71 3.81 5.44
N ARG A 53 -0.48 4.14 5.04
CA ARG A 53 0.73 4.01 5.86
C ARG A 53 1.60 5.26 5.75
N ALA A 54 1.99 5.82 6.89
CA ALA A 54 3.04 6.81 6.93
C ALA A 54 4.39 6.09 6.86
N GLY A 55 5.18 6.37 5.83
CA GLY A 55 6.56 5.92 5.70
C GLY A 55 7.52 6.88 6.39
N ASP A 56 8.64 6.34 6.84
CA ASP A 56 9.68 7.10 7.55
C ASP A 56 10.51 8.05 6.66
N GLY A 57 10.10 8.28 5.42
CA GLY A 57 10.74 9.20 4.47
C GLY A 57 11.36 8.53 3.24
N GLY A 58 11.30 7.19 3.15
CA GLY A 58 11.80 6.42 2.00
C GLY A 58 10.69 5.72 1.21
N LYS A 59 10.68 5.88 -0.11
CA LYS A 59 9.84 5.16 -1.09
C LYS A 59 10.59 3.99 -1.76
N GLY A 60 11.48 3.32 -1.03
CA GLY A 60 12.34 2.25 -1.57
C GLY A 60 11.72 0.85 -1.49
N ALA A 61 12.37 -0.15 -2.09
CA ALA A 61 11.89 -1.55 -2.14
C ALA A 61 11.42 -2.13 -0.79
N LYS A 62 12.12 -1.82 0.32
CA LYS A 62 11.74 -2.30 1.66
C LYS A 62 10.38 -1.74 2.13
N HIS A 63 10.06 -0.50 1.78
CA HIS A 63 8.78 0.11 2.13
C HIS A 63 7.64 -0.62 1.40
N TRP A 64 7.82 -0.84 0.10
CA TRP A 64 6.85 -1.55 -0.73
C TRP A 64 6.65 -3.00 -0.33
N LEU A 65 7.75 -3.70 0.00
CA LEU A 65 7.68 -5.06 0.51
C LEU A 65 6.86 -5.12 1.80
N HIS A 66 7.04 -4.16 2.70
CA HIS A 66 6.26 -4.08 3.94
C HIS A 66 4.78 -3.88 3.64
N VAL A 67 4.42 -2.94 2.75
CA VAL A 67 3.03 -2.70 2.34
C VAL A 67 2.40 -3.97 1.74
N LEU A 68 3.07 -4.64 0.81
CA LEU A 68 2.55 -5.87 0.19
C LEU A 68 2.43 -7.03 1.18
N THR A 69 3.38 -7.16 2.11
CA THR A 69 3.34 -8.18 3.18
C THR A 69 2.14 -7.99 4.10
N GLU A 70 1.79 -6.74 4.42
CA GLU A 70 0.60 -6.45 5.22
C GLU A 70 -0.70 -6.79 4.49
N LEU A 71 -0.80 -6.50 3.20
CA LEU A 71 -1.97 -6.90 2.40
C LEU A 71 -2.14 -8.42 2.41
N LYS A 72 -1.05 -9.16 2.23
CA LYS A 72 -1.04 -10.63 2.32
C LYS A 72 -1.47 -11.12 3.70
N SER A 73 -0.97 -10.47 4.75
CA SER A 73 -1.33 -10.80 6.14
C SER A 73 -2.80 -10.46 6.46
N GLY A 74 -3.37 -9.47 5.78
CA GLY A 74 -4.78 -9.08 5.86
C GLY A 74 -5.74 -10.01 5.14
N GLY A 75 -5.24 -10.97 4.36
CA GLY A 75 -6.04 -11.98 3.67
C GLY A 75 -5.97 -11.96 2.15
N VAL A 76 -5.28 -10.98 1.55
CA VAL A 76 -5.13 -10.91 0.08
C VAL A 76 -4.28 -12.08 -0.40
N ALA A 77 -4.87 -12.96 -1.19
CA ALA A 77 -4.21 -14.13 -1.76
C ALA A 77 -3.67 -13.86 -3.16
N ASP A 78 -4.38 -13.07 -3.98
CA ASP A 78 -3.99 -12.81 -5.36
C ASP A 78 -4.33 -11.39 -5.84
N MET A 79 -3.44 -10.84 -6.67
CA MET A 79 -3.52 -9.51 -7.26
C MET A 79 -3.16 -9.60 -8.75
N LEU A 80 -4.15 -9.45 -9.63
CA LEU A 80 -3.94 -9.64 -11.07
C LEU A 80 -3.13 -8.51 -11.72
N MET A 81 -3.30 -7.28 -11.24
CA MET A 81 -2.56 -6.11 -11.70
C MET A 81 -2.18 -5.20 -10.53
N LEU A 82 -0.88 -4.87 -10.45
CA LEU A 82 -0.35 -3.86 -9.55
C LEU A 82 0.07 -2.63 -10.35
N VAL A 83 -0.54 -1.48 -10.06
CA VAL A 83 -0.33 -0.21 -10.76
C VAL A 83 0.37 0.77 -9.83
N CYS A 84 1.44 1.39 -10.33
CA CYS A 84 2.26 2.34 -9.57
C CYS A 84 2.85 3.45 -10.45
N ASP A 85 3.15 4.61 -9.87
CA ASP A 85 3.68 5.79 -10.56
C ASP A 85 5.22 5.78 -10.69
N GLY A 86 5.78 4.72 -11.28
CA GLY A 86 7.23 4.64 -11.50
C GLY A 86 8.05 4.52 -10.20
N LEU A 87 7.43 3.95 -9.16
CA LEU A 87 8.03 3.74 -7.85
C LEU A 87 9.20 2.75 -7.92
N GLN A 88 10.39 3.24 -7.58
CA GLN A 88 11.61 2.43 -7.60
C GLN A 88 11.53 1.29 -6.59
N GLY A 89 11.74 0.07 -7.06
CA GLY A 89 11.81 -1.13 -6.22
C GLY A 89 10.49 -1.83 -5.94
N LEU A 90 9.36 -1.33 -6.44
CA LEU A 90 8.07 -2.02 -6.34
C LEU A 90 8.04 -3.33 -7.15
N PRO A 91 8.57 -3.43 -8.39
CA PRO A 91 8.56 -4.69 -9.14
C PRO A 91 9.29 -5.82 -8.40
N GLN A 92 10.44 -5.50 -7.79
CA GLN A 92 11.23 -6.45 -7.00
C GLN A 92 10.52 -6.89 -5.71
N ALA A 93 9.71 -6.01 -5.12
CA ALA A 93 8.90 -6.34 -3.94
C ALA A 93 7.69 -7.19 -4.31
N GLY A 94 7.08 -6.95 -5.48
CA GLY A 94 5.96 -7.74 -5.99
C GLY A 94 6.32 -9.20 -6.27
N GLU A 95 7.48 -9.46 -6.86
CA GLU A 95 7.96 -10.84 -7.10
C GLU A 95 8.34 -11.60 -5.81
N ALA A 96 8.55 -10.88 -4.70
CA ALA A 96 9.00 -11.47 -3.45
C ALA A 96 7.87 -11.89 -2.49
N VAL A 97 6.60 -11.56 -2.82
CA VAL A 97 5.42 -11.78 -1.98
C VAL A 97 4.46 -12.72 -2.68
#